data_AF-A0A357BP29-F1
#
_entry.id   AF-A0A357BP29-F1
#
_cell.length_a   1.000
_cell.length_b   1.000
_cell.length_c   1.000
_cell.angle_alpha   90.00
_cell.angle_beta   90.00
_cell.angle_gamma   90.00
#
_symmetry.space_group_name_H-M   'P 1'
#
loop_
_entity.id
_entity.type
_entity.pdbx_description
1 polymer ?
#
loop_
_entity_poly.entity_id
_entity_poly.type
_entity_poly.pdbx_seq_one_letter_code
_entity_poly.pdbx_strand_id
1 'polypeptide(L)'
;MPQTLCTIFVMKNILNKLTIAIAPFLASLLIKFLAITMRISYVNFEKIRDDWQSGKNVIIAFWHGRLLMMPIMYKGSGISVLVSQHKDGELIARTVKIFNIDSVRGSSTRGWLGGVKGLLKAVKRGKDIAITPDGPKGPKFNVQMGIIHLAKLTDLPIIPMSFSASKKKLLRVGTGLSYLIHSQKACSSAAIL
;
A
#
# COMPACT_ATOMS: atom_id res chain seq x y z
N MET A 1 28.73 -33.87 10.60
CA MET A 1 28.11 -32.97 9.59
C MET A 1 26.68 -32.46 9.87
N PRO A 2 25.98 -32.71 11.01
CA PRO A 2 24.65 -32.10 11.26
C PRO A 2 24.69 -30.76 12.04
N GLN A 3 25.79 -30.46 12.73
CA GLN A 3 25.87 -29.27 13.61
C GLN A 3 25.99 -27.95 12.83
N THR A 4 26.75 -27.91 11.74
CA THR A 4 26.94 -26.69 10.92
C THR A 4 25.67 -26.24 10.20
N LEU A 5 24.85 -27.19 9.71
CA LEU A 5 23.56 -26.88 9.09
C LEU A 5 22.54 -26.33 10.10
N CYS A 6 22.57 -26.84 11.34
CA CYS A 6 21.71 -26.37 12.42
C CYS A 6 22.04 -24.92 12.82
N THR A 7 23.32 -24.58 12.97
CA THR A 7 23.76 -23.21 13.32
C THR A 7 23.42 -22.20 12.23
N ILE A 8 23.63 -22.56 10.95
CA ILE A 8 23.26 -21.71 9.81
C ILE A 8 21.74 -21.47 9.77
N PHE A 9 20.94 -22.50 10.05
CA PHE A 9 19.48 -22.39 10.09
C PHE A 9 19.01 -21.49 11.24
N VAL A 10 19.56 -21.67 12.45
CA VAL A 10 19.25 -20.85 13.63
C VAL A 10 19.64 -19.39 13.40
N MET A 11 20.85 -19.12 12.89
CA MET A 11 21.28 -17.76 12.54
C MET A 11 20.36 -17.13 11.48
N LYS A 12 20.02 -17.84 10.40
CA LYS A 12 19.07 -17.34 9.39
C LYS A 12 17.70 -17.02 10.00
N ASN A 13 17.23 -17.80 10.96
CA ASN A 13 15.96 -17.54 11.62
C ASN A 13 16.01 -16.29 12.53
N ILE A 14 17.11 -16.10 13.26
CA ILE A 14 17.35 -14.91 14.09
C ILE A 14 17.46 -13.66 13.22
N LEU A 15 18.29 -13.70 12.15
CA LEU A 15 18.41 -12.61 11.19
C LEU A 15 17.07 -12.26 10.55
N ASN A 16 16.25 -13.26 10.20
CA ASN A 16 14.91 -13.02 9.65
C ASN A 16 13.98 -12.34 10.67
N LYS A 17 14.00 -12.76 11.94
CA LYS A 17 13.20 -12.13 13.00
C LYS A 17 13.63 -10.69 13.24
N LEU A 18 14.94 -10.43 13.30
CA LEU A 18 15.49 -9.09 13.45
C LEU A 18 15.14 -8.20 12.25
N THR A 19 15.25 -8.73 11.03
CA THR A 19 14.86 -8.00 9.81
C THR A 19 13.39 -7.59 9.86
N ILE A 20 12.49 -8.50 10.22
CA ILE A 20 11.05 -8.22 10.30
C ILE A 20 10.71 -7.28 11.47
N ALA A 21 11.57 -7.16 12.48
CA ALA A 21 11.41 -6.20 13.58
C ALA A 21 11.91 -4.80 13.21
N ILE A 22 13.11 -4.69 12.62
CA ILE A 22 13.80 -3.42 12.38
C ILE A 22 13.38 -2.77 11.06
N ALA A 23 13.22 -3.57 9.99
CA ALA A 23 12.94 -3.04 8.66
C ALA A 23 11.62 -2.23 8.59
N PRO A 24 10.51 -2.62 9.26
CA PRO A 24 9.30 -1.79 9.26
C PRO A 24 9.50 -0.41 9.88
N PHE A 25 10.30 -0.34 10.95
CA PHE A 25 10.62 0.93 11.60
C PHE A 25 11.44 1.82 10.67
N LEU A 26 12.52 1.29 10.09
CA LEU A 26 13.35 2.02 9.11
C LEU A 26 12.55 2.46 7.88
N ALA A 27 11.69 1.59 7.34
CA ALA A 27 10.81 1.92 6.24
C ALA A 27 9.83 3.04 6.61
N SER A 28 9.27 3.02 7.81
CA SER A 28 8.39 4.09 8.29
C SER A 28 9.12 5.43 8.45
N LEU A 29 10.37 5.42 8.93
CA LEU A 29 11.21 6.61 9.03
C LEU A 29 11.52 7.18 7.64
N LEU A 30 11.88 6.32 6.69
CA LEU A 30 12.10 6.73 5.30
C LEU A 30 10.85 7.37 4.70
N ILE A 31 9.68 6.75 4.90
CA ILE A 31 8.39 7.28 4.43
C ILE A 31 8.12 8.66 5.03
N LYS A 32 8.30 8.83 6.35
CA LYS A 32 8.12 10.12 7.04
C LYS A 32 9.13 11.17 6.54
N PHE A 33 10.38 10.79 6.35
CA PHE A 33 11.42 11.65 5.83
C PHE A 33 11.10 12.13 4.41
N LEU A 34 10.64 11.23 3.54
CA LEU A 34 10.16 11.60 2.20
C LEU A 34 8.97 12.56 2.28
N ALA A 35 8.01 12.30 3.17
CA ALA A 35 6.86 13.18 3.34
C ALA A 35 7.25 14.59 3.78
N ILE A 36 8.25 14.75 4.65
CA ILE A 36 8.75 16.05 5.12
C ILE A 36 9.54 16.78 4.04
N THR A 37 10.32 16.04 3.24
CA THR A 37 11.17 16.62 2.20
C THR A 37 10.42 16.94 0.90
N MET A 38 9.18 16.48 0.78
CA MET A 38 8.36 16.66 -0.41
C MET A 38 7.22 17.65 -0.17
N ARG A 39 6.98 18.55 -1.14
CA ARG A 39 5.75 19.34 -1.18
C ARG A 39 4.62 18.48 -1.73
N ILE A 40 3.65 18.18 -0.89
CA ILE A 40 2.48 17.36 -1.24
C ILE A 40 1.35 18.28 -1.72
N SER A 41 0.78 17.98 -2.88
CA SER A 41 -0.40 18.63 -3.42
C SER A 41 -1.46 17.58 -3.71
N TYR A 42 -2.70 17.91 -3.40
CA TYR A 42 -3.84 17.04 -3.63
C TYR A 42 -4.61 17.53 -4.85
N VAL A 43 -5.04 16.61 -5.70
CA VAL A 43 -5.91 16.88 -6.85
C VAL A 43 -7.19 16.09 -6.63
N ASN A 44 -8.35 16.70 -6.85
CA ASN A 44 -9.67 16.06 -6.70
C ASN A 44 -9.96 15.45 -5.31
N PHE A 45 -9.26 15.92 -4.27
CA PHE A 45 -9.41 15.39 -2.90
C PHE A 45 -10.68 15.86 -2.19
N GLU A 46 -11.33 16.90 -2.72
CA GLU A 46 -12.56 17.46 -2.16
C GLU A 46 -13.64 16.38 -1.99
N LYS A 47 -13.86 15.55 -3.02
CA LYS A 47 -14.90 14.51 -3.00
C LYS A 47 -14.72 13.48 -1.89
N ILE A 48 -13.50 12.95 -1.72
CA ILE A 48 -13.22 11.97 -0.66
C ILE A 48 -13.27 12.63 0.73
N ARG A 49 -12.88 13.90 0.82
CA ARG A 49 -12.97 14.66 2.07
C ARG A 49 -14.42 14.83 2.51
N ASP A 50 -15.32 15.13 1.59
CA ASP A 50 -16.76 15.28 1.89
C ASP A 50 -17.38 13.95 2.32
N ASP A 51 -17.00 12.84 1.67
CA ASP A 51 -17.41 11.49 2.10
C ASP A 51 -16.96 11.19 3.54
N TRP A 52 -15.69 11.48 3.89
CA TRP A 52 -15.19 11.30 5.25
C TRP A 52 -15.86 12.24 6.26
N GLN A 53 -16.10 13.51 5.92
CA GLN A 53 -16.77 14.46 6.80
C GLN A 53 -18.23 14.07 7.07
N SER A 54 -18.90 13.45 6.10
CA SER A 54 -20.26 12.89 6.26
C SER A 54 -20.28 11.53 6.96
N GLY A 55 -19.13 11.02 7.40
CA GLY A 55 -19.02 9.74 8.11
C GLY A 55 -19.19 8.52 7.21
N LYS A 56 -19.10 8.68 5.88
CA LYS A 56 -19.21 7.58 4.93
C LYS A 56 -17.87 6.84 4.81
N ASN A 57 -17.95 5.52 4.77
CA ASN A 57 -16.81 4.68 4.45
C ASN A 57 -16.62 4.51 2.95
N VAL A 58 -15.40 4.22 2.54
CA VAL A 58 -15.03 4.06 1.13
C VAL A 58 -14.13 2.86 0.89
N ILE A 59 -14.11 2.37 -0.36
CA ILE A 59 -13.11 1.42 -0.84
C ILE A 59 -12.03 2.20 -1.57
N ILE A 60 -10.84 2.29 -0.98
CA ILE A 60 -9.69 2.91 -1.63
C ILE A 60 -9.01 1.91 -2.55
N ALA A 61 -8.84 2.28 -3.82
CA ALA A 61 -8.15 1.49 -4.83
C ALA A 61 -6.86 2.19 -5.27
N PHE A 62 -5.72 1.54 -5.09
CA PHE A 62 -4.44 2.07 -5.58
C PHE A 62 -3.59 0.96 -6.20
N TRP A 63 -2.74 1.30 -7.16
CA TRP A 63 -1.88 0.31 -7.80
C TRP A 63 -0.76 -0.18 -6.88
N HIS A 64 -0.37 -1.45 -6.99
CA HIS A 64 0.79 -1.98 -6.24
C HIS A 64 2.07 -1.13 -6.46
N GLY A 65 2.26 -0.59 -7.65
CA GLY A 65 3.42 0.27 -7.97
C GLY A 65 3.40 1.66 -7.33
N ARG A 66 2.36 2.01 -6.56
CA ARG A 66 2.14 3.34 -5.97
C ARG A 66 1.99 3.32 -4.45
N LEU A 67 2.35 2.22 -3.79
CA LEU A 67 2.15 2.00 -2.33
C LEU A 67 2.89 2.98 -1.42
N LEU A 68 4.09 3.42 -1.83
CA LEU A 68 5.09 4.00 -0.93
C LEU A 68 4.54 5.13 -0.03
N MET A 69 3.80 6.07 -0.62
CA MET A 69 3.30 7.27 0.09
C MET A 69 1.85 7.14 0.55
N MET A 70 1.15 6.05 0.21
CA MET A 70 -0.26 5.87 0.59
C MET A 70 -0.53 6.02 2.09
N PRO A 71 0.35 5.54 3.01
CA PRO A 71 0.12 5.72 4.45
C PRO A 71 0.07 7.18 4.91
N ILE A 72 0.77 8.09 4.22
CA ILE A 72 0.77 9.52 4.54
C ILE A 72 -0.46 10.22 3.97
N MET A 73 -0.97 9.70 2.85
CA MET A 73 -2.05 10.33 2.09
C MET A 73 -3.45 10.04 2.63
N TYR A 74 -3.62 8.92 3.31
CA TYR A 74 -4.89 8.61 3.96
C TYR A 74 -5.19 9.62 5.09
N LYS A 75 -6.37 10.25 5.04
CA LYS A 75 -6.85 11.22 6.05
C LYS A 75 -8.19 10.84 6.69
N GLY A 76 -8.71 9.65 6.40
CA GLY A 76 -9.91 9.14 7.07
C GLY A 76 -9.63 8.72 8.51
N SER A 77 -10.67 8.32 9.23
CA SER A 77 -10.63 8.00 10.66
C SER A 77 -10.15 6.57 10.98
N GLY A 78 -10.08 5.69 9.98
CA GLY A 78 -9.59 4.33 10.16
C GLY A 78 -9.74 3.46 8.92
N ILE A 79 -8.67 2.73 8.58
CA ILE A 79 -8.63 1.91 7.36
C ILE A 79 -8.03 0.53 7.62
N SER A 80 -8.53 -0.46 6.89
CA SER A 80 -7.96 -1.81 6.81
C SER A 80 -7.53 -2.15 5.38
N VAL A 81 -6.25 -2.43 5.17
CA VAL A 81 -5.70 -2.79 3.85
C VAL A 81 -5.58 -4.30 3.68
N LEU A 82 -5.93 -4.80 2.49
CA LEU A 82 -5.68 -6.21 2.14
C LEU A 82 -4.20 -6.42 1.86
N VAL A 83 -3.56 -7.32 2.61
CA VAL A 83 -2.13 -7.61 2.48
C VAL A 83 -1.89 -9.10 2.32
N SER A 84 -1.04 -9.44 1.35
CA SER A 84 -0.64 -10.82 1.05
C SER A 84 -0.05 -11.56 2.24
N GLN A 85 -0.29 -12.87 2.33
CA GLN A 85 0.20 -13.74 3.41
C GLN A 85 1.71 -14.03 3.36
N HIS A 86 2.42 -13.59 2.32
CA HIS A 86 3.86 -13.80 2.17
C HIS A 86 4.71 -12.90 3.09
N LYS A 87 6.02 -13.19 3.17
CA LYS A 87 7.00 -12.47 4.00
C LYS A 87 7.04 -10.97 3.68
N ASP A 88 7.02 -10.60 2.41
CA ASP A 88 7.01 -9.18 2.00
C ASP A 88 5.72 -8.49 2.46
N GLY A 89 4.60 -9.22 2.42
CA GLY A 89 3.35 -8.75 2.98
C GLY A 89 3.40 -8.58 4.51
N GLU A 90 4.17 -9.39 5.23
CA GLU A 90 4.38 -9.18 6.67
C GLU A 90 5.15 -7.88 6.96
N LEU A 91 6.19 -7.59 6.16
CA LEU A 91 6.92 -6.33 6.26
C LEU A 91 6.00 -5.13 5.98
N ILE A 92 5.17 -5.20 4.94
CA ILE A 92 4.19 -4.15 4.63
C ILE A 92 3.20 -4.00 5.79
N ALA A 93 2.61 -5.10 6.28
CA ALA A 93 1.63 -5.08 7.36
C ALA A 93 2.18 -4.42 8.63
N ARG A 94 3.41 -4.75 9.02
CA ARG A 94 4.08 -4.11 10.18
C ARG A 94 4.40 -2.65 9.92
N THR A 95 4.82 -2.31 8.71
CA THR A 95 5.17 -0.92 8.36
C THR A 95 3.94 -0.03 8.42
N VAL A 96 2.83 -0.43 7.79
CA VAL A 96 1.60 0.36 7.78
C VAL A 96 0.95 0.44 9.17
N LYS A 97 1.18 -0.57 10.03
CA LYS A 97 0.69 -0.53 11.42
C LYS A 97 1.28 0.63 12.23
N ILE A 98 2.52 1.05 11.94
CA ILE A 98 3.14 2.25 12.55
C ILE A 98 2.38 3.53 12.17
N PHE A 99 1.69 3.53 11.03
CA PHE A 99 0.82 4.62 10.57
C PHE A 99 -0.64 4.43 11.02
N ASN A 100 -0.88 3.56 12.01
CA ASN A 100 -2.22 3.23 12.52
C ASN A 100 -3.17 2.65 11.45
N ILE A 101 -2.62 2.01 10.43
CA ILE A 101 -3.38 1.30 9.39
C ILE A 101 -3.45 -0.17 9.78
N ASP A 102 -4.66 -0.72 9.82
CA ASP A 102 -4.85 -2.14 10.04
C ASP A 102 -4.65 -2.93 8.75
N SER A 103 -4.28 -4.20 8.89
CA SER A 103 -4.13 -5.09 7.74
C SER A 103 -4.98 -6.34 7.90
N VAL A 104 -5.57 -6.76 6.79
CA VAL A 104 -6.30 -8.02 6.67
C VAL A 104 -5.51 -8.95 5.76
N ARG A 105 -5.28 -10.19 6.19
CA ARG A 105 -4.42 -11.13 5.47
C ARG A 105 -5.18 -11.87 4.36
N GLY A 106 -4.75 -11.71 3.11
CA GLY A 106 -5.29 -12.42 1.96
C GLY A 106 -4.75 -11.91 0.63
N SER A 107 -4.95 -12.68 -0.44
CA SER A 107 -4.68 -12.30 -1.82
C SER A 107 -5.58 -13.07 -2.77
N SER A 108 -5.63 -12.68 -4.05
CA SER A 108 -6.32 -13.45 -5.09
C SER A 108 -5.73 -14.85 -5.32
N THR A 109 -4.50 -15.10 -4.86
CA THR A 109 -3.82 -16.40 -4.98
C THR A 109 -3.94 -17.27 -3.74
N ARG A 110 -4.03 -16.68 -2.53
CA ARG A 110 -4.06 -17.40 -1.26
C ARG A 110 -4.91 -16.66 -0.23
N GLY A 111 -5.87 -17.37 0.35
CA GLY A 111 -6.69 -16.85 1.44
C GLY A 111 -7.64 -15.72 1.04
N TRP A 112 -8.04 -15.63 -0.24
CA TRP A 112 -8.98 -14.63 -0.77
C TRP A 112 -10.25 -14.53 0.08
N LEU A 113 -10.93 -15.66 0.31
CA LEU A 113 -12.19 -15.69 1.07
C LEU A 113 -12.02 -15.18 2.50
N GLY A 114 -10.92 -15.55 3.17
CA GLY A 114 -10.58 -15.04 4.50
C GLY A 114 -10.29 -13.54 4.48
N GLY A 115 -9.57 -13.07 3.45
CA GLY A 115 -9.29 -11.67 3.21
C GLY A 115 -10.58 -10.85 3.03
N VAL A 116 -11.47 -11.27 2.13
CA VAL A 116 -12.76 -10.62 1.92
C VAL A 116 -13.59 -10.59 3.21
N LYS A 117 -13.71 -11.72 3.93
CA LYS A 117 -14.41 -11.76 5.22
C LYS A 117 -13.83 -10.78 6.23
N GLY A 118 -12.50 -10.66 6.29
CA GLY A 118 -11.82 -9.71 7.17
C GLY A 118 -12.10 -8.25 6.79
N LEU A 119 -12.11 -7.92 5.49
CA LEU A 119 -12.46 -6.59 5.00
C LEU A 119 -13.92 -6.25 5.30
N LEU A 120 -14.86 -7.18 5.06
CA LEU A 120 -16.27 -6.98 5.42
C LEU A 120 -16.44 -6.74 6.93
N LYS A 121 -15.66 -7.42 7.78
CA LYS A 121 -15.66 -7.18 9.22
C LYS A 121 -15.09 -5.80 9.58
N ALA A 122 -14.12 -5.29 8.82
CA ALA A 122 -13.59 -3.95 9.00
C ALA A 122 -14.63 -2.88 8.63
N VAL A 123 -15.33 -3.05 7.50
CA VAL A 123 -16.44 -2.18 7.08
C VAL A 123 -17.53 -2.13 8.14
N LYS A 124 -17.93 -3.28 8.69
CA LYS A 124 -18.91 -3.33 9.80
C LYS A 124 -18.47 -2.60 11.07
N ARG A 125 -17.18 -2.29 11.22
CA ARG A 125 -16.61 -1.51 12.33
C ARG A 125 -16.44 -0.03 11.98
N GLY A 126 -17.03 0.43 10.88
CA GLY A 126 -16.93 1.81 10.41
C GLY A 126 -15.56 2.16 9.82
N LYS A 127 -14.81 1.17 9.32
CA LYS A 127 -13.50 1.42 8.69
C LYS A 127 -13.61 1.44 7.18
N ASP A 128 -12.81 2.31 6.59
CA ASP A 128 -12.48 2.21 5.18
C ASP A 128 -11.72 0.93 4.90
N ILE A 129 -11.73 0.52 3.65
CA ILE A 129 -10.92 -0.61 3.19
C ILE A 129 -10.07 -0.21 2.00
N ALA A 130 -8.86 -0.76 1.94
CA ALA A 130 -7.94 -0.54 0.82
C ALA A 130 -7.59 -1.85 0.13
N ILE A 131 -7.57 -1.82 -1.20
CA ILE A 131 -7.14 -2.95 -2.02
C ILE A 131 -6.29 -2.46 -3.19
N THR A 132 -5.34 -3.30 -3.57
CA THR A 132 -4.57 -3.15 -4.81
C THR A 132 -5.20 -3.97 -5.94
N PRO A 133 -5.97 -3.34 -6.84
CA PRO A 133 -6.86 -4.08 -7.74
C PRO A 133 -6.13 -4.84 -8.84
N ASP A 134 -4.85 -4.56 -9.11
CA ASP A 134 -4.02 -5.28 -10.07
C ASP A 134 -3.56 -6.66 -9.59
N GLY A 135 -3.65 -6.93 -8.29
CA GLY A 135 -3.26 -8.20 -7.69
C GLY A 135 -1.76 -8.50 -7.77
N PRO A 136 -1.25 -9.51 -7.03
CA PRO A 136 0.17 -9.80 -6.95
C PRO A 136 0.76 -10.43 -8.23
N LYS A 137 -0.09 -11.09 -9.03
CA LYS A 137 0.31 -11.78 -10.27
C LYS A 137 -0.22 -11.13 -11.54
N GLY A 138 -1.14 -10.16 -11.42
CA GLY A 138 -1.82 -9.61 -12.58
C GLY A 138 -0.90 -8.69 -13.39
N PRO A 139 -1.21 -8.49 -14.67
CA PRO A 139 -0.57 -7.44 -15.44
C PRO A 139 -0.76 -6.09 -14.72
N LYS A 140 0.32 -5.32 -14.63
CA LYS A 140 0.32 -4.01 -13.97
C LYS A 140 -0.79 -3.14 -14.59
N PHE A 141 -1.53 -2.45 -13.73
CA PHE A 141 -2.60 -1.52 -14.12
C PHE A 141 -3.89 -2.15 -14.71
N ASN A 142 -4.10 -3.45 -14.51
CA ASN A 142 -5.37 -4.11 -14.90
C ASN A 142 -6.21 -4.47 -13.68
N VAL A 143 -7.41 -3.90 -13.58
CA VAL A 143 -8.32 -4.14 -12.45
C VAL A 143 -8.85 -5.57 -12.45
N GLN A 144 -8.75 -6.26 -11.30
CA GLN A 144 -9.36 -7.56 -11.06
C GLN A 144 -10.81 -7.41 -10.54
N MET A 145 -11.68 -8.33 -10.91
CA MET A 145 -13.11 -8.34 -10.51
C MET A 145 -13.37 -8.35 -9.00
N GLY A 146 -12.38 -8.76 -8.20
CA GLY A 146 -12.51 -8.83 -6.74
C GLY A 146 -12.93 -7.52 -6.10
N ILE A 147 -12.46 -6.37 -6.61
CA ILE A 147 -12.87 -5.06 -6.08
C ILE A 147 -14.33 -4.72 -6.40
N ILE A 148 -14.81 -5.12 -7.58
CA ILE A 148 -16.20 -4.88 -8.01
C ILE A 148 -17.16 -5.71 -7.17
N HIS A 149 -16.83 -6.98 -6.93
CA HIS A 149 -17.62 -7.83 -6.02
C HIS A 149 -17.63 -7.29 -4.59
N LEU A 150 -16.49 -6.78 -4.12
CA LEU A 150 -16.40 -6.18 -2.79
C LEU A 150 -17.29 -4.93 -2.68
N ALA A 151 -17.24 -4.03 -3.66
CA ALA A 151 -18.10 -2.86 -3.72
C ALA A 151 -19.58 -3.24 -3.72
N LYS A 152 -19.98 -4.24 -4.51
CA LYS A 152 -21.35 -4.74 -4.54
C LYS A 152 -21.79 -5.34 -3.19
N LEU A 153 -20.89 -6.01 -2.47
CA LEU A 153 -21.20 -6.63 -1.17
C LEU A 153 -21.26 -5.60 -0.03
N THR A 154 -20.53 -4.50 -0.13
CA THR A 154 -20.46 -3.48 0.92
C THR A 154 -21.34 -2.27 0.65
N ASP A 155 -21.82 -2.10 -0.60
CA ASP A 155 -22.50 -0.90 -1.08
C ASP A 155 -21.68 0.39 -0.85
N LEU A 156 -20.36 0.27 -0.96
CA LEU A 156 -19.42 1.38 -0.75
C LEU A 156 -18.86 1.87 -2.09
N PRO A 157 -18.66 3.19 -2.26
CA PRO A 157 -18.04 3.72 -3.46
C PRO A 157 -16.56 3.32 -3.53
N ILE A 158 -16.10 3.04 -4.75
CA ILE A 158 -14.67 2.84 -5.03
C ILE A 158 -14.05 4.19 -5.33
N ILE A 159 -13.05 4.58 -4.55
CA ILE A 159 -12.27 5.79 -4.75
C ILE A 159 -10.87 5.40 -5.24
N PRO A 160 -10.54 5.62 -6.53
CA PRO A 160 -9.18 5.45 -7.01
C PRO A 160 -8.29 6.51 -6.36
N MET A 161 -7.11 6.10 -5.90
CA MET A 161 -6.11 6.97 -5.34
C MET A 161 -4.74 6.61 -5.92
N SER A 162 -3.96 7.62 -6.29
CA SER A 162 -2.60 7.41 -6.77
C SER A 162 -1.66 8.48 -6.24
N PHE A 163 -0.36 8.19 -6.26
CA PHE A 163 0.67 9.13 -5.85
C PHE A 163 1.69 9.27 -6.96
N SER A 164 2.02 10.49 -7.35
CA SER A 164 3.07 10.76 -8.34
C SER A 164 4.01 11.86 -7.87
N ALA A 165 5.30 11.73 -8.18
CA ALA A 165 6.32 12.73 -7.90
C ALA A 165 6.82 13.36 -9.21
N SER A 166 6.94 14.69 -9.24
CA SER A 166 7.40 15.43 -10.42
C SER A 166 8.88 15.22 -10.71
N LYS A 167 9.73 15.15 -9.67
CA LYS A 167 11.15 14.80 -9.79
C LYS A 167 11.33 13.31 -9.47
N LYS A 168 11.64 12.50 -10.49
CA LYS A 168 12.00 11.09 -10.33
C LYS A 168 13.40 10.85 -10.90
N LYS A 169 14.31 10.29 -10.09
CA LYS A 169 15.48 9.60 -10.64
C LYS A 169 15.05 8.17 -10.90
N LEU A 170 14.87 7.84 -12.18
CA LEU A 170 14.67 6.45 -12.60
C LEU A 170 16.02 5.74 -12.46
N LEU A 171 16.25 5.06 -11.35
CA LEU A 171 17.36 4.13 -11.25
C LEU A 171 17.05 2.92 -12.13
N ARG A 172 17.47 2.98 -13.39
CA ARG A 172 17.60 1.79 -14.23
C ARG A 172 18.75 0.97 -13.66
N VAL A 173 18.43 -0.19 -13.08
CA VAL A 173 19.45 -1.22 -12.87
C VAL A 173 19.82 -1.74 -14.27
N GLY A 174 21.00 -1.34 -14.75
CA GLY A 174 21.55 -1.75 -16.04
C GLY A 174 21.29 -0.77 -17.18
N THR A 175 22.38 -0.32 -17.81
CA THR A 175 22.51 0.49 -19.04
C THR A 175 22.19 1.99 -18.94
N GLY A 176 23.26 2.78 -19.09
CA GLY A 176 23.20 4.21 -19.34
C GLY A 176 22.64 4.49 -20.72
N LEU A 177 21.45 5.07 -20.77
CA LEU A 177 21.07 6.05 -21.78
C LEU A 177 19.86 6.81 -21.27
N SER A 178 20.08 8.10 -21.03
CA SER A 178 19.06 9.07 -20.64
C SER A 178 18.06 9.24 -21.77
N TYR A 179 16.77 9.03 -21.51
CA TYR A 179 15.70 9.57 -22.35
C TYR A 179 14.95 10.63 -21.54
N LEU A 180 15.07 11.87 -22.00
CA LEU A 180 14.24 13.00 -21.62
C LEU A 180 12.82 12.74 -22.14
N ILE A 181 11.94 12.24 -21.28
CA ILE A 181 10.50 12.28 -21.57
C ILE A 181 10.00 13.65 -21.12
N HIS A 182 9.41 14.35 -22.08
CA HIS A 182 8.83 15.68 -22.00
C HIS A 182 7.96 15.84 -20.75
N SER A 183 8.53 16.49 -19.73
CA SER A 183 7.88 16.82 -18.48
C SER A 183 6.86 17.92 -18.75
N GLN A 184 5.55 17.59 -18.65
CA GLN A 184 4.55 18.63 -18.47
C GLN A 184 4.93 19.45 -17.23
N LYS A 185 5.21 20.73 -17.50
CA LYS A 185 5.33 21.88 -16.58
C LYS A 185 5.69 21.55 -15.13
N ALA A 186 6.96 21.81 -14.85
CA ALA A 186 7.56 21.82 -13.52
C ALA A 186 6.77 22.75 -12.57
N CYS A 187 6.01 22.13 -11.67
CA CYS A 187 5.79 22.65 -10.33
C CYS A 187 6.26 21.56 -9.36
N SER A 188 7.03 21.93 -8.33
CA SER A 188 7.75 21.01 -7.42
C SER A 188 6.84 20.19 -6.48
N SER A 189 5.63 19.86 -6.91
CA SER A 189 4.60 19.23 -6.09
C SER A 189 4.38 17.78 -6.52
N ALA A 190 4.37 16.86 -5.55
CA ALA A 190 3.83 15.53 -5.76
C ALA A 190 2.31 15.62 -5.76
N ALA A 191 1.68 15.12 -6.83
CA ALA A 191 0.24 15.20 -7.03
C ALA A 191 -0.41 13.85 -6.74
N ILE A 192 -1.56 13.90 -6.07
CA ILE A 192 -2.43 12.75 -5.83
C ILE A 192 -3.68 12.96 -6.65
N LEU A 193 -3.98 11.98 -7.50
CA LEU A 193 -5.20 11.91 -8.32
C LEU A 193 -6.16 10.90 -7.70
#